data_AF-A0A7Y0FRL2-F1
#
_entry.id   AF-A0A7Y0FRL2-F1
#
_cell.length_a   1.000
_cell.length_b   1.000
_cell.length_c   1.000
_cell.angle_alpha   90.00
_cell.angle_beta   90.00
_cell.angle_gamma   90.00
#
_symmetry.space_group_name_H-M   'P 1'
#
loop_
_entity.id
_entity.type
_entity.pdbx_description
1 polymer ?
#
loop_
_entity_poly.entity_id
_entity_poly.type
_entity_poly.pdbx_seq_one_letter_code
_entity_poly.pdbx_strand_id
1 'polypeptide(L)'
;MKTPFLFKNLRPLFVVLILSFCTLSCTRCSEPPKEPVSNSYKKKLISYREGRVLYDEYSKTNNIILTRARNGEPDSRWYWFSVEDLEGYLQYVKETAKKQKLKNPGIRIYMGKYPMNHPKSKMAKPEYAGYQTIFLVPTAQNRKKDSTTAMSRTMKSTEENTNVTEMEVLNMTNLAPPPKVSTVDMP
;
A
#
# COMPACT_ATOMS: atom_id res chain seq x y z
N MET A 1 51.87 -48.19 -11.66
CA MET A 1 51.72 -47.07 -10.71
C MET A 1 52.35 -45.82 -11.32
N LYS A 2 51.67 -44.68 -11.21
CA LYS A 2 52.12 -43.29 -11.49
C LYS A 2 51.79 -42.72 -12.89
N THR A 3 50.69 -41.96 -12.90
CA THR A 3 50.21 -40.97 -13.88
C THR A 3 51.20 -39.81 -14.10
N PRO A 4 51.35 -39.28 -15.33
CA PRO A 4 52.10 -38.05 -15.53
C PRO A 4 51.20 -36.81 -15.62
N PHE A 5 51.63 -35.77 -14.92
CA PHE A 5 51.68 -34.38 -15.38
C PHE A 5 50.45 -33.79 -16.09
N LEU A 6 49.49 -33.21 -15.33
CA LEU A 6 48.49 -32.31 -15.92
C LEU A 6 47.99 -31.18 -15.00
N PHE A 7 48.72 -30.82 -13.93
CA PHE A 7 48.18 -29.95 -12.87
C PHE A 7 48.93 -28.63 -12.55
N LYS A 8 49.87 -28.16 -13.38
CA LYS A 8 50.60 -26.90 -13.06
C LYS A 8 49.99 -25.59 -13.59
N ASN A 9 49.15 -25.63 -14.63
CA ASN A 9 48.59 -24.42 -15.26
C ASN A 9 47.07 -24.23 -15.06
N LEU A 10 46.42 -25.07 -14.25
CA LEU A 10 44.96 -25.01 -14.02
C LEU A 10 44.56 -23.89 -13.02
N ARG A 11 45.50 -23.44 -12.19
CA ARG A 11 45.31 -22.43 -11.14
C ARG A 11 44.96 -21.02 -11.65
N PRO A 12 45.65 -20.43 -12.65
CA PRO A 12 45.28 -19.10 -13.17
C PRO A 12 43.96 -19.14 -13.95
N LEU A 13 43.63 -20.27 -14.58
CA LEU A 13 42.44 -20.40 -15.43
C LEU A 13 41.15 -20.44 -14.59
N PHE A 14 41.16 -21.10 -13.43
CA PHE A 14 40.06 -21.04 -12.46
C PHE A 14 39.89 -19.66 -11.83
N VAL A 15 40.98 -18.94 -11.56
CA VAL A 15 40.92 -17.57 -11.00
C VAL A 15 40.31 -16.59 -12.00
N VAL A 16 40.65 -16.68 -13.28
CA VAL A 16 40.04 -15.87 -14.36
C VAL A 16 38.56 -16.21 -14.54
N LEU A 17 38.17 -17.48 -14.41
CA LEU A 17 36.77 -17.92 -14.51
C LEU A 17 35.92 -17.42 -13.32
N ILE A 18 36.49 -17.39 -12.10
CA ILE A 18 35.84 -16.86 -10.89
C ILE A 18 35.72 -15.33 -10.97
N LEU A 19 36.77 -14.62 -11.39
CA LEU A 19 36.72 -13.17 -11.61
C LEU A 19 35.72 -12.78 -12.71
N SER A 20 35.64 -13.57 -13.79
CA SER A 20 34.65 -13.38 -14.86
C SER A 20 33.21 -13.65 -14.38
N PHE A 21 32.99 -14.63 -13.50
CA PHE A 21 31.68 -14.90 -12.91
C PHE A 21 31.25 -13.79 -11.93
N CYS A 22 32.20 -13.16 -11.23
CA CYS A 22 31.97 -12.00 -10.37
C CYS A 22 31.60 -10.74 -11.17
N THR A 23 32.18 -10.51 -12.35
CA THR A 23 31.82 -9.35 -13.20
C THR A 23 30.49 -9.53 -13.92
N LEU A 24 30.08 -10.77 -14.23
CA LEU A 24 28.75 -11.08 -14.79
C LEU A 24 27.61 -10.96 -13.76
N SER A 25 27.90 -11.07 -12.46
CA SER A 25 26.89 -10.94 -11.39
C SER A 25 26.60 -9.47 -11.00
N CYS A 26 27.48 -8.53 -11.33
CA CYS A 26 27.32 -7.10 -11.01
C CYS A 26 26.58 -6.27 -12.09
N THR A 27 26.16 -6.86 -13.21
CA THR A 27 25.47 -6.12 -14.30
C THR A 27 23.94 -6.14 -14.23
N ARG A 28 23.35 -6.77 -13.19
CA ARG A 28 21.89 -6.88 -13.02
C ARG A 28 21.29 -5.94 -11.96
N CYS A 29 21.88 -4.77 -11.75
CA CYS A 29 21.22 -3.66 -11.06
C CYS A 29 20.76 -2.61 -12.07
N SER A 30 19.97 -3.01 -13.07
CA SER A 30 19.16 -2.04 -13.81
C SER A 30 17.93 -1.76 -12.97
N GLU A 31 17.83 -0.56 -12.38
CA GLU A 31 16.57 -0.11 -11.79
C GLU A 31 15.45 -0.36 -12.82
N PRO A 32 14.33 -1.01 -12.42
CA PRO A 32 13.22 -1.21 -13.34
C PRO A 32 12.80 0.15 -13.91
N PRO A 33 12.46 0.25 -15.21
CA PRO A 33 12.07 1.52 -15.82
C PRO A 33 10.96 2.16 -14.98
N LYS A 34 11.23 3.35 -14.42
CA LYS A 34 10.21 4.10 -13.69
C LYS A 34 9.13 4.49 -14.68
N GLU A 35 7.99 3.80 -14.63
CA GLU A 35 6.84 4.15 -15.46
C GLU A 35 6.53 5.65 -15.28
N PRO A 36 6.23 6.38 -16.38
CA PRO A 36 5.98 7.81 -16.27
C PRO A 36 4.79 8.07 -15.35
N VAL A 37 4.99 8.97 -14.38
CA VAL A 37 3.96 9.31 -13.40
C VAL A 37 2.76 9.93 -14.13
N SER A 38 1.59 9.31 -13.98
CA SER A 38 0.35 9.78 -14.58
C SER A 38 -0.02 11.17 -14.06
N ASN A 39 -0.40 12.09 -14.95
CA ASN A 39 -0.92 13.42 -14.57
C ASN A 39 -2.38 13.41 -14.08
N SER A 40 -3.03 12.25 -13.99
CA SER A 40 -4.46 12.14 -13.66
C SER A 40 -4.84 12.66 -12.28
N TYR A 41 -3.88 12.80 -11.35
CA TYR A 41 -4.10 13.37 -10.02
C TYR A 41 -4.33 14.88 -10.05
N LYS A 42 -3.79 15.61 -11.04
CA LYS A 42 -3.83 17.08 -11.07
C LYS A 42 -5.25 17.65 -11.01
N LYS A 43 -6.21 16.98 -11.66
CA LYS A 43 -7.63 17.37 -11.64
C LYS A 43 -8.37 17.06 -10.32
N LYS A 44 -7.70 16.39 -9.37
CA LYS A 44 -8.27 15.97 -8.07
C LYS A 44 -7.66 16.76 -6.89
N LEU A 45 -6.69 17.64 -7.17
CA LEU A 45 -6.06 18.45 -6.14
C LEU A 45 -7.02 19.55 -5.70
N ILE A 46 -7.07 19.79 -4.38
CA ILE A 46 -7.73 20.92 -3.76
C ILE A 46 -6.68 21.81 -3.09
N SER A 47 -6.99 23.08 -2.94
CA SER A 47 -6.17 24.00 -2.16
C SER A 47 -6.23 23.68 -0.66
N TYR A 48 -5.23 24.16 0.08
CA TYR A 48 -5.20 24.04 1.53
C TYR A 48 -6.43 24.66 2.20
N ARG A 49 -6.91 25.80 1.69
CA ARG A 49 -8.11 26.48 2.21
C ARG A 49 -9.38 25.64 2.04
N GLU A 50 -9.55 25.02 0.88
CA GLU A 50 -10.66 24.10 0.64
C GLU A 50 -10.58 22.89 1.58
N GLY A 51 -9.37 22.35 1.78
CA GLY A 51 -9.14 21.27 2.75
C GLY A 51 -9.54 21.65 4.18
N ARG A 52 -9.22 22.87 4.63
CA ARG A 52 -9.63 23.36 5.96
C ARG A 52 -11.15 23.42 6.11
N VAL A 53 -11.87 23.91 5.09
CA VAL A 53 -13.35 23.94 5.13
C VAL A 53 -13.93 22.54 5.35
N LEU A 54 -13.40 21.52 4.65
CA LEU A 54 -13.84 20.14 4.83
C LEU A 54 -13.50 19.59 6.24
N TYR A 55 -12.31 19.90 6.74
CA TYR A 55 -11.86 19.50 8.08
C TYR A 55 -12.73 20.12 9.20
N ASP A 56 -13.04 21.40 9.09
CA ASP A 56 -13.87 22.13 10.06
C ASP A 56 -15.31 21.61 10.04
N GLU A 57 -15.85 21.34 8.85
CA GLU A 57 -17.19 20.75 8.70
C GLU A 57 -17.26 19.39 9.38
N TYR A 58 -16.30 18.49 9.12
CA TYR A 58 -16.24 17.19 9.79
C TYR A 58 -16.10 17.33 11.32
N SER A 59 -15.32 18.30 11.78
CA SER A 59 -15.08 18.53 13.20
C SER A 59 -16.36 18.97 13.93
N LYS A 60 -17.12 19.91 13.37
CA LYS A 60 -18.34 20.43 13.99
C LYS A 60 -19.56 19.50 13.84
N THR A 61 -19.49 18.50 12.96
CA THR A 61 -20.61 17.58 12.67
C THR A 61 -20.32 16.15 13.14
N ASN A 62 -19.47 15.41 12.44
CA ASN A 62 -19.20 14.00 12.70
C ASN A 62 -18.37 13.80 13.97
N ASN A 63 -17.25 14.53 14.11
CA ASN A 63 -16.32 14.31 15.21
C ASN A 63 -16.98 14.60 16.55
N ILE A 64 -17.73 15.71 16.68
CA ILE A 64 -18.42 16.04 17.94
C ILE A 64 -19.41 14.96 18.40
N ILE A 65 -20.10 14.28 17.47
CA ILE A 65 -21.00 13.17 17.79
C ILE A 65 -20.21 11.97 18.31
N LEU A 66 -19.11 11.60 17.63
CA LEU A 66 -18.23 10.50 18.04
C LEU A 66 -17.62 10.76 19.43
N THR A 67 -17.16 11.98 19.67
CA THR A 67 -16.62 12.42 20.96
C THR A 67 -17.63 12.28 22.08
N ARG A 68 -18.87 12.73 21.86
CA ARG A 68 -19.94 12.60 22.86
C ARG A 68 -20.28 11.13 23.15
N ALA A 69 -20.37 10.31 22.10
CA ALA A 69 -20.60 8.87 22.24
C ALA A 69 -19.46 8.12 22.97
N ARG A 70 -18.29 8.77 23.10
CA ARG A 70 -17.11 8.26 23.79
C ARG A 70 -16.83 8.99 25.11
N ASN A 71 -17.86 9.50 25.78
CA ASN A 71 -17.73 10.18 27.08
C ASN A 71 -16.75 11.36 27.06
N GLY A 72 -16.67 12.08 25.94
CA GLY A 72 -15.78 13.23 25.78
C GLY A 72 -14.41 12.92 25.18
N GLU A 73 -14.09 11.64 24.94
CA GLU A 73 -12.83 11.23 24.28
C GLU A 73 -12.99 11.25 22.75
N PRO A 74 -12.45 12.23 22.02
CA PRO A 74 -12.68 12.33 20.59
C PRO A 74 -11.86 11.28 19.84
N ASP A 75 -12.40 10.89 18.69
CA ASP A 75 -11.80 9.90 17.82
C ASP A 75 -10.96 10.57 16.70
N SER A 76 -10.17 9.79 15.97
CA SER A 76 -9.25 10.28 14.93
C SER A 76 -9.95 11.14 13.86
N ARG A 77 -9.32 12.24 13.46
CA ARG A 77 -9.77 13.10 12.35
C ARG A 77 -8.87 13.04 11.12
N TRP A 78 -7.68 12.45 11.25
CA TRP A 78 -6.73 12.27 10.18
C TRP A 78 -5.92 10.99 10.41
N TYR A 79 -5.33 10.50 9.32
CA TYR A 79 -4.49 9.31 9.30
C TYR A 79 -3.23 9.64 8.53
N TRP A 80 -2.09 9.19 9.03
CA TRP A 80 -0.81 9.44 8.40
C TRP A 80 -0.14 8.13 7.99
N PHE A 81 0.44 8.15 6.80
CA PHE A 81 1.38 7.16 6.29
C PHE A 81 2.65 7.90 5.90
N SER A 82 3.81 7.26 6.11
CA SER A 82 5.02 7.77 5.47
C SER A 82 4.87 7.63 3.96
N VAL A 83 5.51 8.53 3.21
CA VAL A 83 5.53 8.42 1.74
C VAL A 83 6.22 7.11 1.33
N GLU A 84 7.27 6.73 2.05
CA GLU A 84 8.02 5.48 1.83
C GLU A 84 7.13 4.23 1.98
N ASP A 85 6.37 4.12 3.07
CA ASP A 85 5.46 2.98 3.29
C ASP A 85 4.39 2.91 2.21
N LEU A 86 3.84 4.08 1.82
CA LEU A 86 2.81 4.15 0.81
C LEU A 86 3.36 3.78 -0.58
N GLU A 87 4.56 4.25 -0.93
CA GLU A 87 5.24 3.88 -2.17
C GLU A 87 5.54 2.39 -2.23
N GLY A 88 6.12 1.83 -1.16
CA GLY A 88 6.42 0.40 -1.05
C GLY A 88 5.17 -0.46 -1.16
N TYR A 89 4.09 -0.08 -0.48
CA TYR A 89 2.81 -0.79 -0.57
C TYR A 89 2.16 -0.68 -1.96
N LEU A 90 2.19 0.50 -2.58
CA LEU A 90 1.70 0.67 -3.95
C LEU A 90 2.52 -0.15 -4.97
N GLN A 91 3.83 -0.30 -4.75
CA GLN A 91 4.67 -1.18 -5.56
C GLN A 91 4.27 -2.64 -5.38
N TYR A 92 4.14 -3.11 -4.13
CA TYR A 92 3.62 -4.45 -3.83
C TYR A 92 2.29 -4.71 -4.55
N VAL A 93 1.38 -3.74 -4.54
CA VAL A 93 0.06 -3.87 -5.18
C VAL A 93 0.19 -4.03 -6.69
N LYS A 94 0.97 -3.17 -7.34
CA LYS A 94 1.19 -3.21 -8.81
C LYS A 94 1.87 -4.50 -9.24
N GLU A 95 2.91 -4.93 -8.53
CA GLU A 95 3.65 -6.15 -8.86
C GLU A 95 2.80 -7.40 -8.70
N THR A 96 2.00 -7.48 -7.63
CA THR A 96 1.10 -8.61 -7.39
C THR A 96 -0.01 -8.66 -8.43
N ALA A 97 -0.61 -7.51 -8.77
CA ALA A 97 -1.59 -7.42 -9.85
C ALA A 97 -1.00 -7.87 -11.20
N LYS A 98 0.25 -7.48 -11.51
CA LYS A 98 0.96 -7.92 -12.72
C LYS A 98 1.18 -9.43 -12.74
N LYS A 99 1.63 -10.02 -11.63
CA LYS A 99 1.81 -11.49 -11.49
C LYS A 99 0.51 -12.24 -11.71
N GLN A 100 -0.61 -11.70 -11.20
CA GLN A 100 -1.95 -12.28 -11.32
C GLN A 100 -2.68 -11.90 -12.61
N LYS A 101 -2.04 -11.14 -13.53
CA LYS A 101 -2.63 -10.64 -14.78
C LYS A 101 -3.92 -9.83 -14.59
N LEU A 102 -4.06 -9.18 -13.44
CA LEU A 102 -5.15 -8.28 -13.10
C LEU A 102 -4.99 -6.94 -13.83
N LYS A 103 -6.11 -6.29 -14.16
CA LYS A 103 -6.12 -4.97 -14.82
C LYS A 103 -6.53 -3.88 -13.84
N ASN A 104 -6.10 -2.66 -14.12
CA ASN A 104 -6.52 -1.45 -13.39
C ASN A 104 -6.38 -1.57 -11.85
N PRO A 105 -5.18 -1.89 -11.33
CA PRO A 105 -4.98 -1.96 -9.89
C PRO A 105 -5.25 -0.59 -9.24
N GLY A 106 -5.94 -0.60 -8.11
CA GLY A 106 -6.30 0.58 -7.33
C GLY A 106 -6.31 0.28 -5.84
N ILE A 107 -6.56 1.30 -5.02
CA ILE A 107 -6.67 1.18 -3.57
C ILE A 107 -8.04 1.67 -3.12
N ARG A 108 -8.68 0.89 -2.26
CA ARG A 108 -9.89 1.28 -1.54
C ARG A 108 -9.56 1.47 -0.06
N ILE A 109 -10.00 2.57 0.52
CA ILE A 109 -9.80 2.86 1.94
C ILE A 109 -11.09 2.46 2.68
N TYR A 110 -10.96 1.58 3.66
CA TYR A 110 -12.07 1.18 4.53
C TYR A 110 -11.92 1.83 5.90
N MET A 111 -13.06 2.21 6.48
CA MET A 111 -13.15 2.57 7.89
C MET A 111 -13.25 1.29 8.73
N GLY A 112 -12.56 1.28 9.87
CA GLY A 112 -12.57 0.19 10.84
C GLY A 112 -12.59 0.72 12.27
N LYS A 113 -12.65 -0.21 13.22
CA LYS A 113 -12.54 0.08 14.66
C LYS A 113 -11.77 -1.06 15.30
N TYR A 114 -10.76 -0.75 16.10
CA TYR A 114 -10.07 -1.77 16.87
C TYR A 114 -11.00 -2.32 17.96
N PRO A 115 -11.19 -3.64 18.05
CA PRO A 115 -11.80 -4.24 19.22
C PRO A 115 -11.01 -3.90 20.49
N MET A 116 -11.68 -3.87 21.65
CA MET A 116 -11.01 -3.65 22.94
C MET A 116 -9.92 -4.69 23.24
N ASN A 117 -10.10 -5.91 22.72
CA ASN A 117 -9.20 -7.05 22.88
C ASN A 117 -8.33 -7.31 21.64
N HIS A 118 -8.11 -6.32 20.78
CA HIS A 118 -7.28 -6.50 19.58
C HIS A 118 -5.83 -6.83 19.96
N PRO A 119 -5.12 -7.72 19.21
CA PRO A 119 -3.73 -8.04 19.50
C PRO A 119 -2.83 -6.81 19.46
N LYS A 120 -2.19 -6.49 20.59
CA LYS A 120 -1.35 -5.28 20.75
C LYS A 120 -0.21 -5.18 19.72
N SER A 121 0.36 -6.32 19.32
CA SER A 121 1.44 -6.38 18.31
C SER A 121 0.98 -6.05 16.89
N LYS A 122 -0.33 -6.01 16.63
CA LYS A 122 -0.92 -5.69 15.33
C LYS A 122 -1.48 -4.26 15.28
N MET A 123 -1.23 -3.46 16.30
CA MET A 123 -1.67 -2.07 16.39
C MET A 123 -0.45 -1.17 16.29
N ALA A 124 -0.59 -0.04 15.60
CA ALA A 124 0.44 0.99 15.62
C ALA A 124 0.73 1.45 17.05
N LYS A 125 -0.33 1.58 17.88
CA LYS A 125 -0.20 1.77 19.32
C LYS A 125 -1.29 1.02 20.11
N PRO A 126 -0.95 0.24 21.15
CA PRO A 126 -1.91 -0.53 21.93
C PRO A 126 -3.03 0.28 22.62
N GLU A 127 -2.76 1.54 22.97
CA GLU A 127 -3.72 2.45 23.61
C GLU A 127 -4.89 2.84 22.72
N TYR A 128 -4.84 2.54 21.41
CA TYR A 128 -5.92 2.82 20.48
C TYR A 128 -6.98 1.70 20.41
N ALA A 129 -6.94 0.76 21.36
CA ALA A 129 -8.00 -0.23 21.51
C ALA A 129 -9.36 0.48 21.66
N GLY A 130 -10.35 0.04 20.89
CA GLY A 130 -11.67 0.67 20.87
C GLY A 130 -11.78 1.94 20.03
N TYR A 131 -10.70 2.47 19.44
CA TYR A 131 -10.75 3.65 18.56
C TYR A 131 -10.93 3.27 17.08
N GLN A 132 -11.41 4.23 16.30
CA GLN A 132 -11.57 4.06 14.86
C GLN A 132 -10.20 3.96 14.17
N THR A 133 -10.16 3.34 12.99
CA THR A 133 -8.96 3.22 12.16
C THR A 133 -9.34 3.18 10.67
N ILE A 134 -8.34 3.19 9.79
CA ILE A 134 -8.51 2.89 8.37
C ILE A 134 -7.54 1.81 7.93
N PHE A 135 -7.91 1.08 6.88
CA PHE A 135 -7.01 0.15 6.22
C PHE A 135 -7.19 0.20 4.69
N LEU A 136 -6.10 -0.02 3.97
CA LEU A 136 -6.03 0.08 2.52
C LEU A 136 -6.14 -1.32 1.91
N VAL A 137 -7.17 -1.51 1.10
CA VAL A 137 -7.46 -2.77 0.42
C VAL A 137 -7.13 -2.63 -1.07
N PRO A 138 -6.31 -3.53 -1.64
CA PRO A 138 -6.05 -3.56 -3.07
C PRO A 138 -7.32 -3.91 -3.83
N THR A 139 -7.51 -3.26 -4.98
CA THR A 139 -8.64 -3.51 -5.87
C THR A 139 -8.14 -3.68 -7.29
N ALA A 140 -8.85 -4.44 -8.11
CA ALA A 140 -8.54 -4.59 -9.53
C ALA A 140 -9.78 -5.04 -10.33
N GLN A 141 -9.67 -4.94 -11.65
CA GLN A 141 -10.58 -5.57 -12.59
C GLN A 141 -10.07 -6.98 -12.95
N ASN A 142 -10.94 -7.96 -12.79
CA ASN A 142 -10.70 -9.30 -13.31
C ASN A 142 -10.79 -9.30 -14.83
N ARG A 143 -9.81 -9.92 -15.51
CA ARG A 143 -10.03 -10.39 -16.88
C ARG A 143 -11.03 -11.53 -16.79
N LYS A 144 -12.34 -11.27 -16.88
CA LYS A 144 -13.27 -12.36 -17.15
C LYS A 144 -12.75 -13.10 -18.39
N LYS A 145 -12.51 -14.40 -18.26
CA LYS A 145 -12.30 -15.28 -19.41
C LYS A 145 -13.56 -15.14 -20.25
N ASP A 146 -13.41 -14.65 -21.48
CA ASP A 146 -14.45 -14.76 -22.50
C ASP A 146 -14.72 -16.25 -22.74
N SER A 147 -15.61 -16.84 -21.94
CA SER A 147 -16.18 -18.15 -22.21
C SER A 147 -17.69 -18.03 -22.05
N THR A 148 -18.32 -17.68 -23.18
CA THR A 148 -19.58 -18.27 -23.65
C THR A 148 -20.58 -18.69 -22.58
N THR A 149 -21.46 -17.77 -22.17
CA THR A 149 -22.90 -18.08 -22.07
C THR A 149 -23.70 -16.82 -22.34
N ALA A 150 -24.67 -16.98 -23.22
CA ALA A 150 -25.41 -15.94 -23.92
C ALA A 150 -26.33 -15.09 -23.02
N MET A 151 -26.55 -13.87 -23.51
CA MET A 151 -27.81 -13.12 -23.45
C MET A 151 -28.20 -12.46 -22.11
N SER A 152 -27.74 -11.22 -21.92
CA SER A 152 -28.66 -10.15 -21.50
C SER A 152 -28.19 -8.79 -21.99
N ARG A 153 -29.16 -8.05 -22.51
CA ARG A 153 -29.05 -6.75 -23.16
C ARG A 153 -28.78 -5.65 -22.13
N THR A 154 -28.07 -4.62 -22.57
CA THR A 154 -28.05 -3.27 -21.98
C THR A 154 -27.52 -3.14 -20.55
N MET A 155 -26.21 -2.91 -20.42
CA MET A 155 -25.72 -1.87 -19.52
C MET A 155 -24.29 -1.51 -19.91
N LYS A 156 -24.01 -0.22 -20.02
CA LYS A 156 -22.67 0.36 -20.08
C LYS A 156 -21.97 -0.04 -18.77
N SER A 157 -21.34 -1.21 -18.73
CA SER A 157 -20.57 -1.65 -17.58
C SER A 157 -19.36 -0.74 -17.50
N THR A 158 -19.44 0.31 -16.68
CA THR A 158 -18.23 0.88 -16.12
C THR A 158 -17.63 -0.27 -15.33
N GLU A 159 -16.57 -0.89 -15.85
CA GLU A 159 -15.94 -2.04 -15.22
C GLU A 159 -15.53 -1.65 -13.79
N GLU A 160 -16.31 -2.05 -12.80
CA GLU A 160 -16.08 -1.66 -11.41
C GLU A 160 -14.90 -2.46 -10.84
N ASN A 161 -13.99 -1.77 -10.13
CA ASN A 161 -12.89 -2.43 -9.45
C ASN A 161 -13.41 -3.21 -8.23
N THR A 162 -13.08 -4.50 -8.14
CA THR A 162 -13.42 -5.36 -6.99
C THR A 162 -12.25 -5.48 -6.03
N ASN A 163 -12.50 -5.76 -4.75
CA ASN A 163 -11.44 -6.06 -3.79
C ASN A 163 -10.66 -7.31 -4.24
N VAL A 164 -9.33 -7.27 -4.15
CA VAL A 164 -8.48 -8.45 -4.33
C VAL A 164 -8.22 -9.04 -2.96
N THR A 165 -8.96 -10.10 -2.62
CA THR A 165 -8.98 -10.70 -1.28
C THR A 165 -7.73 -11.51 -0.95
N GLU A 166 -6.96 -11.89 -1.98
CA GLU A 166 -5.72 -12.64 -1.89
C GLU A 166 -4.51 -11.75 -1.58
N MET A 167 -4.68 -10.43 -1.62
CA MET A 167 -3.63 -9.47 -1.30
C MET A 167 -3.76 -8.98 0.14
N GLU A 168 -2.61 -8.75 0.77
CA GLU A 168 -2.59 -8.22 2.13
C GLU A 168 -3.10 -6.78 2.14
N VAL A 169 -3.73 -6.41 3.26
CA VAL A 169 -4.27 -5.07 3.50
C VAL A 169 -3.28 -4.27 4.36
N LEU A 170 -3.01 -3.02 4.00
CA LEU A 170 -2.14 -2.16 4.79
C LEU A 170 -2.95 -1.48 5.89
N ASN A 171 -2.62 -1.81 7.14
CA ASN A 171 -3.14 -1.18 8.34
C ASN A 171 -2.01 -0.89 9.32
N MET A 172 -1.30 0.22 9.12
CA MET A 172 -0.30 0.73 10.08
C MET A 172 -0.20 2.24 9.92
N THR A 173 -1.34 2.93 9.97
CA THR A 173 -1.33 4.38 10.08
C THR A 173 -0.67 4.74 11.41
N ASN A 174 0.23 5.72 11.41
CA ASN A 174 0.47 6.46 12.66
C ASN A 174 -0.83 7.21 12.92
N LEU A 175 -1.75 6.53 13.60
CA LEU A 175 -3.02 7.10 14.01
C LEU A 175 -2.70 8.33 14.83
N ALA A 176 -3.28 9.45 14.41
CA ALA A 176 -3.38 10.62 15.23
C ALA A 176 -3.96 10.19 16.58
N PRO A 177 -3.24 10.34 17.69
CA PRO A 177 -3.77 9.95 18.98
C PRO A 177 -5.09 10.70 19.26
N PRO A 178 -6.04 10.06 19.97
CA PRO A 178 -7.05 10.79 20.71
C PRO A 178 -6.34 11.79 21.65
N PRO A 179 -6.89 13.00 21.83
CA PRO A 179 -6.15 14.17 22.23
C PRO A 179 -5.76 14.10 23.69
N LYS A 180 -4.45 13.92 23.88
CA LYS A 180 -3.69 14.65 24.90
C LYS A 180 -2.53 15.44 24.28
N VAL A 181 -2.60 15.72 22.99
CA VAL A 181 -1.62 16.56 22.28
C VAL A 181 -2.28 17.92 22.03
N SER A 182 -1.69 18.97 22.58
CA SER A 182 -2.17 20.34 22.48
C SER A 182 -2.50 20.70 21.03
N THR A 183 -3.72 21.17 20.81
CA THR A 183 -4.24 21.61 19.50
C THR A 183 -3.64 22.93 19.02
N VAL A 184 -2.50 23.35 19.57
CA VAL A 184 -1.90 24.68 19.33
C VAL A 184 -1.26 24.77 17.94
N ASP A 185 -0.86 23.64 17.33
CA ASP A 185 -0.15 23.62 16.05
C ASP A 185 -0.83 22.78 14.95
N MET A 186 -2.13 22.51 15.06
CA MET A 186 -2.87 21.88 13.96
C MET A 186 -3.38 22.98 13.02
N PRO A 187 -3.27 22.81 11.68
CA PRO A 187 -3.85 23.69 10.66
C PRO A 187 -5.05 24.53 11.08
#